data_AF-A0A1I3SC52-F1
#
_entry.id   AF-A0A1I3SC52-F1
#
_cell.length_a   1.000
_cell.length_b   1.000
_cell.length_c   1.000
_cell.angle_alpha   90.00
_cell.angle_beta   90.00
_cell.angle_gamma   90.00
#
_symmetry.space_group_name_H-M   'P 1'
#
loop_
_entity.id
_entity.type
_entity.pdbx_description
1 polymer ?
#
loop_
_entity_poly.entity_id
_entity_poly.type
_entity_poly.pdbx_seq_one_letter_code
_entity_poly.pdbx_strand_id
1 'polypeptide(L)'
;MSRVWMSLGVLAAALHLFSPAAFAQSTPPQVYTSKSFQVMTDLPPDQAKELMEKLETMVKLVSAYYGSPCRKPIRMYVVDKLSNWPAEELQQMPADGQAAIRNGAGVTLTTTRGILGGPKLDADAVVYAVADHGTAQHEAVHAYCGITFGETGPVWYSEGMAEVGQYFRPNEKGVNAADYVIDYLTSRAPKPLMEIVNNPLETTGDSWQNYAWRWAVCHLLGYNTNYAPRFKPLGLSLLAGNDTSFQNVYGAQIPEIDFEYRLFLKNLAPGYRCDLCSWDWNTRFKAVTGSTQVVAKVDAQRGWQPSRGLVKANTSYQSAATGEWSTAPGADAVSVAGDAQGHGTLMGIVFDDYALSEPFVIGDARTFTVPKDGQLFLRCRDDWGAIADNKGTVSVRIKLAGQ
;
A
#
# COMPACT_ATOMS: atom_id res chain seq x y z
N MET A 1 51.15 -15.39 58.84
CA MET A 1 52.48 -14.90 58.38
C MET A 1 52.67 -15.34 56.94
N SER A 2 52.66 -14.38 56.02
CA SER A 2 52.76 -14.56 54.57
C SER A 2 54.02 -15.30 54.13
N ARG A 3 53.88 -16.22 53.17
CA ARG A 3 54.87 -16.46 52.11
C ARG A 3 54.16 -16.72 50.79
N VAL A 4 54.41 -15.80 49.86
CA VAL A 4 54.02 -15.81 48.45
C VAL A 4 54.94 -16.75 47.69
N TRP A 5 54.39 -17.57 46.80
CA TRP A 5 55.13 -18.26 45.74
C TRP A 5 54.52 -17.85 44.40
N MET A 6 55.36 -17.23 43.56
CA MET A 6 55.11 -16.94 42.14
C MET A 6 55.31 -18.21 41.32
N SER A 7 54.40 -18.50 40.40
CA SER A 7 54.59 -19.49 39.34
C SER A 7 54.43 -18.80 37.98
N LEU A 8 55.50 -18.84 37.18
CA LEU A 8 55.59 -18.39 35.80
C LEU A 8 54.59 -19.15 34.91
N GLY A 9 53.73 -18.41 34.20
CA GLY A 9 52.93 -18.92 33.09
C GLY A 9 53.64 -18.74 31.76
N VAL A 10 53.79 -19.84 31.02
CA VAL A 10 54.32 -19.90 29.66
C VAL A 10 53.32 -19.26 28.68
N LEU A 11 53.77 -18.26 27.92
CA LEU A 11 53.03 -17.67 26.81
C LEU A 11 53.17 -18.57 25.58
N ALA A 12 52.07 -19.22 25.16
CA ALA A 12 51.96 -19.83 23.83
C ALA A 12 51.28 -18.82 22.89
N ALA A 13 52.04 -18.33 21.91
CA ALA A 13 51.52 -17.45 20.86
C ALA A 13 50.70 -18.28 19.85
N ALA A 14 49.38 -18.04 19.81
CA ALA A 14 48.52 -18.54 18.75
C ALA A 14 48.64 -17.61 17.53
N LEU A 15 49.19 -18.13 16.42
CA LEU A 15 49.07 -17.49 15.12
C LEU A 15 47.59 -17.51 14.71
N HIS A 16 46.93 -16.36 14.75
CA HIS A 16 45.69 -16.15 14.01
C HIS A 16 46.02 -16.05 12.53
N LEU A 17 45.72 -17.11 11.78
CA LEU A 17 45.59 -17.04 10.33
C LEU A 17 44.43 -16.08 10.01
N PHE A 18 44.78 -14.88 9.57
CA PHE A 18 43.85 -13.97 8.91
C PHE A 18 43.32 -14.68 7.66
N SER A 19 42.05 -15.09 7.70
CA SER A 19 41.32 -15.42 6.48
C SER A 19 41.08 -14.10 5.75
N PRO A 20 41.57 -13.91 4.51
CA PRO A 20 41.24 -12.71 3.75
C PRO A 20 39.73 -12.70 3.55
N ALA A 21 39.10 -11.54 3.81
CA ALA A 21 37.73 -11.29 3.39
C ALA A 21 37.63 -11.69 1.91
N ALA A 22 36.68 -12.58 1.59
CA ALA A 22 36.40 -12.94 0.21
C ALA A 22 36.04 -11.64 -0.52
N PHE A 23 36.94 -11.18 -1.40
CA PHE A 23 36.61 -10.12 -2.33
C PHE A 23 35.40 -10.60 -3.13
N ALA A 24 34.27 -9.90 -3.02
CA ALA A 24 33.10 -10.18 -3.83
C ALA A 24 33.53 -10.13 -5.30
N GLN A 25 33.49 -11.27 -5.98
CA GLN A 25 33.87 -11.39 -7.37
C GLN A 25 32.99 -10.46 -8.22
N SER A 26 33.61 -9.61 -9.03
CA SER A 26 32.90 -8.80 -10.03
C SER A 26 32.19 -9.74 -10.99
N THR A 27 30.85 -9.66 -11.05
CA THR A 27 30.07 -10.42 -12.01
C THR A 27 29.88 -9.52 -13.23
N PRO A 28 30.44 -9.86 -14.41
CA PRO A 28 30.19 -9.07 -15.61
C PRO A 28 28.69 -9.12 -15.96
N PRO A 29 28.11 -8.06 -16.55
CA PRO A 29 26.70 -8.04 -16.90
C PRO A 29 26.35 -9.16 -17.88
N GLN A 30 25.24 -9.85 -17.61
CA GLN A 30 24.71 -10.94 -18.44
C GLN A 30 23.27 -10.65 -18.84
N VAL A 31 22.86 -11.18 -19.98
CA VAL A 31 21.48 -11.05 -20.50
C VAL A 31 20.65 -12.25 -20.06
N TYR A 32 19.55 -11.97 -19.38
CA TYR A 32 18.49 -12.91 -19.02
C TYR A 32 17.25 -12.60 -19.84
N THR A 33 16.51 -13.63 -20.25
CA THR A 33 15.32 -13.45 -21.09
C THR A 33 14.19 -14.32 -20.56
N SER A 34 12.98 -13.77 -20.59
CA SER A 34 11.73 -14.43 -20.26
C SER A 34 10.67 -14.06 -21.30
N LYS A 35 9.39 -14.35 -21.02
CA LYS A 35 8.30 -14.07 -21.95
C LYS A 35 8.12 -12.57 -22.20
N SER A 36 8.17 -11.78 -21.12
CA SER A 36 7.88 -10.36 -21.12
C SER A 36 9.10 -9.47 -20.93
N PHE A 37 10.29 -10.04 -20.67
CA PHE A 37 11.48 -9.25 -20.35
C PHE A 37 12.75 -9.75 -21.04
N GLN A 38 13.63 -8.80 -21.36
CA GLN A 38 15.04 -9.01 -21.64
C GLN A 38 15.82 -8.09 -20.69
N VAL A 39 16.50 -8.67 -19.71
CA VAL A 39 17.22 -7.92 -18.66
C VAL A 39 18.71 -8.16 -18.79
N MET A 40 19.48 -7.09 -18.96
CA MET A 40 20.93 -7.11 -18.81
C MET A 40 21.29 -6.64 -17.40
N THR A 41 21.99 -7.48 -16.64
CA THR A 41 22.33 -7.17 -15.24
C THR A 41 23.64 -7.81 -14.80
N ASP A 42 24.35 -7.13 -13.90
CA ASP A 42 25.55 -7.61 -13.20
C ASP A 42 25.24 -8.24 -11.83
N LEU A 43 23.95 -8.47 -11.53
CA LEU A 43 23.52 -9.24 -10.37
C LEU A 43 24.08 -10.68 -10.43
N PRO A 44 24.39 -11.29 -9.27
CA PRO A 44 24.67 -12.73 -9.20
C PRO A 44 23.52 -13.56 -9.82
N PRO A 45 23.81 -14.71 -10.45
CA PRO A 45 22.79 -15.49 -11.19
C PRO A 45 21.50 -15.80 -10.41
N ASP A 46 21.63 -16.12 -9.13
CA ASP A 46 20.47 -16.44 -8.28
C ASP A 46 19.57 -15.21 -8.06
N GLN A 47 20.18 -14.04 -7.84
CA GLN A 47 19.46 -12.76 -7.68
C GLN A 47 18.86 -12.28 -9.01
N ALA A 48 19.57 -12.46 -10.12
CA ALA A 48 19.04 -12.17 -11.45
C ALA A 48 17.81 -13.03 -11.74
N LYS A 49 17.83 -14.32 -11.39
CA LYS A 49 16.67 -15.21 -11.53
C LYS A 49 15.49 -14.74 -10.66
N GLU A 50 15.74 -14.37 -9.41
CA GLU A 50 14.71 -13.83 -8.52
C GLU A 50 14.08 -12.54 -9.08
N LEU A 51 14.90 -11.63 -9.60
CA LEU A 51 14.43 -10.42 -10.28
C LEU A 51 13.53 -10.76 -11.47
N MET A 52 13.93 -11.71 -12.32
CA MET A 52 13.12 -12.15 -13.47
C MET A 52 11.76 -12.71 -13.03
N GLU A 53 11.73 -13.52 -11.98
CA GLU A 53 10.48 -14.08 -11.42
C GLU A 53 9.56 -12.98 -10.85
N LYS A 54 10.14 -12.00 -10.15
CA LYS A 54 9.42 -10.83 -9.62
C LYS A 54 8.83 -9.99 -10.75
N LEU A 55 9.61 -9.68 -11.79
CA LEU A 55 9.17 -8.90 -12.95
C LEU A 55 8.02 -9.59 -13.71
N GLU A 56 8.13 -10.90 -13.98
CA GLU A 56 7.09 -11.68 -14.65
C GLU A 56 5.79 -11.75 -13.82
N THR A 57 5.93 -11.94 -12.51
CA THR A 57 4.78 -11.93 -11.60
C THR A 57 4.10 -10.57 -11.59
N MET A 58 4.88 -9.50 -11.45
CA MET A 58 4.39 -8.12 -11.42
C MET A 58 3.67 -7.77 -12.72
N VAL A 59 4.30 -7.97 -13.90
CA VAL A 59 3.68 -7.60 -15.17
C VAL A 59 2.41 -8.41 -15.45
N LYS A 60 2.34 -9.67 -15.00
CA LYS A 60 1.13 -10.48 -15.08
C LYS A 60 -0.01 -9.86 -14.26
N LEU A 61 0.27 -9.39 -13.05
CA LEU A 61 -0.74 -8.77 -12.18
C LEU A 61 -1.17 -7.39 -12.71
N VAL A 62 -0.22 -6.56 -13.15
CA VAL A 62 -0.48 -5.25 -13.74
C VAL A 62 -1.28 -5.37 -15.05
N SER A 63 -0.89 -6.28 -15.95
CA SER A 63 -1.65 -6.54 -17.18
C SER A 63 -3.05 -7.08 -16.92
N ALA A 64 -3.23 -7.92 -15.90
CA ALA A 64 -4.55 -8.38 -15.48
C ALA A 64 -5.40 -7.22 -14.91
N TYR A 65 -4.80 -6.32 -14.12
CA TYR A 65 -5.47 -5.12 -13.62
C TYR A 65 -5.99 -4.25 -14.77
N TYR A 66 -5.16 -3.93 -15.76
CA TYR A 66 -5.59 -3.12 -16.90
C TYR A 66 -6.38 -3.89 -17.97
N GLY A 67 -6.39 -5.23 -17.92
CA GLY A 67 -7.08 -6.07 -18.89
C GLY A 67 -6.40 -6.09 -20.27
N SER A 68 -5.10 -5.78 -20.35
CA SER A 68 -4.33 -5.77 -21.60
C SER A 68 -2.98 -6.47 -21.38
N PRO A 69 -2.63 -7.52 -22.14
CA PRO A 69 -1.34 -8.19 -21.99
C PRO A 69 -0.18 -7.32 -22.48
N CYS A 70 1.00 -7.50 -21.89
CA CYS A 70 2.24 -6.94 -22.40
C CYS A 70 2.53 -7.52 -23.80
N ARG A 71 2.57 -6.66 -24.82
CA ARG A 71 2.59 -7.09 -26.24
C ARG A 71 3.99 -7.35 -26.79
N LYS A 72 5.01 -6.79 -26.15
CA LYS A 72 6.41 -6.89 -26.55
C LYS A 72 7.29 -7.08 -25.32
N PRO A 73 8.43 -7.78 -25.43
CA PRO A 73 9.39 -7.84 -24.34
C PRO A 73 9.89 -6.43 -23.96
N ILE A 74 9.89 -6.13 -22.66
CA ILE A 74 10.49 -4.92 -22.09
C ILE A 74 12.00 -5.16 -21.97
N ARG A 75 12.80 -4.29 -22.59
CA ARG A 75 14.26 -4.32 -22.46
C ARG A 75 14.67 -3.53 -21.23
N MET A 76 15.56 -4.09 -20.42
CA MET A 76 16.01 -3.48 -19.18
C MET A 76 17.51 -3.60 -19.00
N TYR A 77 18.13 -2.53 -18.50
CA TYR A 77 19.48 -2.50 -17.97
C TYR A 77 19.36 -2.29 -16.46
N VAL A 78 19.63 -3.34 -15.69
CA VAL A 78 19.49 -3.34 -14.23
C VAL A 78 20.87 -3.45 -13.60
N VAL A 79 21.35 -2.36 -12.99
CA VAL A 79 22.73 -2.21 -12.54
C VAL A 79 22.81 -2.35 -11.02
N ASP A 80 23.58 -3.33 -10.53
CA ASP A 80 24.00 -3.43 -9.13
C ASP A 80 25.23 -2.53 -8.89
N LYS A 81 26.30 -2.76 -9.65
CA LYS A 81 27.54 -1.99 -9.55
C LYS A 81 27.97 -1.52 -10.92
N LEU A 82 27.90 -0.21 -11.13
CA LEU A 82 28.30 0.42 -12.39
C LEU A 82 29.75 0.07 -12.81
N SER A 83 30.65 -0.19 -11.86
CA SER A 83 32.03 -0.60 -12.14
C SER A 83 32.17 -1.99 -12.76
N ASN A 84 31.14 -2.84 -12.70
CA ASN A 84 31.14 -4.15 -13.36
C ASN A 84 30.83 -4.04 -14.86
N TRP A 85 30.30 -2.90 -15.31
CA TRP A 85 29.83 -2.72 -16.68
C TRP A 85 30.95 -2.24 -17.62
N PRO A 86 31.11 -2.87 -18.82
CA PRO A 86 32.07 -2.42 -19.81
C PRO A 86 31.79 -0.98 -20.27
N ALA A 87 32.86 -0.23 -20.54
CA ALA A 87 32.75 1.16 -20.99
C ALA A 87 31.95 1.29 -22.29
N GLU A 88 32.07 0.31 -23.18
CA GLU A 88 31.37 0.23 -24.46
C GLU A 88 29.86 0.08 -24.28
N GLU A 89 29.41 -0.69 -23.27
CA GLU A 89 27.98 -0.85 -22.95
C GLU A 89 27.43 0.43 -22.32
N LEU A 90 28.17 1.03 -21.38
CA LEU A 90 27.77 2.29 -20.76
C LEU A 90 27.65 3.42 -21.79
N GLN A 91 28.50 3.47 -22.81
CA GLN A 91 28.43 4.46 -23.90
C GLN A 91 27.18 4.29 -24.78
N GLN A 92 26.61 3.09 -24.87
CA GLN A 92 25.37 2.84 -25.62
C GLN A 92 24.13 3.26 -24.83
N MET A 93 24.21 3.34 -23.50
CA MET A 93 23.13 3.84 -22.68
C MET A 93 22.94 5.35 -22.91
N PRO A 94 21.70 5.83 -23.14
CA PRO A 94 21.40 7.25 -23.21
C PRO A 94 21.86 8.00 -21.95
N ALA A 95 22.18 9.29 -22.10
CA ALA A 95 22.71 10.12 -21.02
C ALA A 95 21.79 10.12 -19.78
N ASP A 96 20.46 10.19 -20.01
CA ASP A 96 19.46 10.17 -18.94
C ASP A 96 19.46 8.84 -18.17
N GLY A 97 19.60 7.71 -18.89
CA GLY A 97 19.71 6.38 -18.29
C GLY A 97 20.95 6.25 -17.40
N GLN A 98 22.10 6.71 -17.89
CA GLN A 98 23.32 6.72 -17.09
C GLN A 98 23.22 7.64 -15.87
N ALA A 99 22.60 8.82 -16.03
CA ALA A 99 22.41 9.78 -14.96
C ALA A 99 21.49 9.21 -13.86
N ALA A 100 20.38 8.58 -14.23
CA ALA A 100 19.47 7.93 -13.30
C ALA A 100 20.19 6.85 -12.47
N ILE A 101 20.91 5.93 -13.14
CA ILE A 101 21.66 4.87 -12.46
C ILE A 101 22.73 5.44 -11.51
N ARG A 102 23.50 6.45 -11.95
CA ARG A 102 24.52 7.10 -11.09
C ARG A 102 23.94 7.77 -9.86
N ASN A 103 22.69 8.25 -9.95
CA ASN A 103 21.97 8.86 -8.85
C ASN A 103 21.23 7.84 -7.97
N GLY A 104 21.38 6.54 -8.22
CA GLY A 104 20.72 5.49 -7.45
C GLY A 104 19.24 5.30 -7.81
N ALA A 105 18.81 5.70 -9.01
CA ALA A 105 17.42 5.72 -9.44
C ALA A 105 17.18 4.90 -10.72
N GLY A 106 15.97 5.00 -11.27
CA GLY A 106 15.57 4.43 -12.54
C GLY A 106 14.98 5.45 -13.49
N VAL A 107 14.93 5.09 -14.78
CA VAL A 107 14.21 5.83 -15.81
C VAL A 107 13.75 4.89 -16.92
N THR A 108 12.54 5.14 -17.41
CA THR A 108 11.97 4.48 -18.57
C THR A 108 11.95 5.41 -19.76
N LEU A 109 12.56 4.98 -20.87
CA LEU A 109 12.53 5.71 -22.13
C LEU A 109 11.57 5.02 -23.10
N THR A 110 10.43 5.66 -23.36
CA THR A 110 9.43 5.19 -24.33
C THR A 110 9.63 5.90 -25.67
N THR A 111 9.76 5.14 -26.74
CA THR A 111 9.80 5.63 -28.11
C THR A 111 8.54 5.21 -28.84
N THR A 112 7.79 6.18 -29.33
CA THR A 112 6.51 5.97 -30.00
C THR A 112 6.65 6.25 -31.50
N ARG A 113 6.30 5.26 -32.33
CA ARG A 113 6.20 5.44 -33.79
C ARG A 113 4.73 5.50 -34.17
N GLY A 114 4.28 6.69 -34.59
CA GLY A 114 2.95 6.89 -35.13
C GLY A 114 2.85 6.37 -36.57
N ILE A 115 1.74 5.70 -36.91
CA ILE A 115 1.34 5.47 -38.30
C ILE A 115 0.45 6.64 -38.72
N LEU A 116 0.79 7.29 -39.84
CA LEU A 116 -0.07 8.31 -40.46
C LEU A 116 -1.44 7.69 -40.79
N GLY A 117 -2.51 8.20 -40.14
CA GLY A 117 -3.89 7.91 -40.51
C GLY A 117 -4.59 6.71 -39.84
N GLY A 118 -4.09 6.16 -38.72
CA GLY A 118 -4.83 5.10 -38.01
C GLY A 118 -4.42 4.89 -36.54
N PRO A 119 -5.31 4.31 -35.70
CA PRO A 119 -5.00 3.99 -34.32
C PRO A 119 -4.29 2.64 -34.25
N LYS A 120 -2.96 2.67 -34.19
CA LYS A 120 -2.08 1.67 -33.55
C LYS A 120 -0.72 2.33 -33.35
N LEU A 121 -0.49 2.85 -32.15
CA LEU A 121 0.81 3.32 -31.70
C LEU A 121 1.73 2.10 -31.58
N ASP A 122 2.79 2.05 -32.40
CA ASP A 122 3.86 1.08 -32.21
C ASP A 122 4.89 1.71 -31.27
N ALA A 123 4.83 1.33 -30.00
CA ALA A 123 5.74 1.84 -28.98
C ALA A 123 6.74 0.77 -28.55
N ASP A 124 7.96 1.20 -28.28
CA ASP A 124 9.01 0.43 -27.62
C ASP A 124 9.43 1.17 -26.36
N ALA A 125 9.78 0.45 -25.30
CA ALA A 125 10.31 1.04 -24.08
C ALA A 125 11.60 0.33 -23.64
N VAL A 126 12.54 1.11 -23.10
CA VAL A 126 13.78 0.60 -22.49
C VAL A 126 13.91 1.17 -21.10
N VAL A 127 14.15 0.31 -20.12
CA VAL A 127 14.36 0.67 -18.71
C VAL A 127 15.86 0.71 -18.41
N TYR A 128 16.28 1.73 -17.67
CA TYR A 128 17.59 1.82 -17.04
C TYR A 128 17.36 2.02 -15.54
N ALA A 129 17.78 1.08 -14.70
CA ALA A 129 17.47 1.11 -13.27
C ALA A 129 18.60 0.53 -12.43
N VAL A 130 18.69 0.97 -11.18
CA VAL A 130 19.47 0.25 -10.18
C VAL A 130 18.75 -1.04 -9.75
N ALA A 131 19.52 -2.03 -9.28
CA ALA A 131 19.01 -3.32 -8.81
C ALA A 131 18.35 -3.28 -7.42
N ASP A 132 18.10 -2.09 -6.88
CA ASP A 132 17.72 -1.88 -5.49
C ASP A 132 16.24 -1.54 -5.32
N HIS A 133 15.69 -1.79 -4.13
CA HIS A 133 14.42 -1.27 -3.62
C HIS A 133 13.19 -1.34 -4.55
N GLY A 134 13.13 -2.29 -5.47
CA GLY A 134 12.01 -2.43 -6.40
C GLY A 134 12.01 -1.43 -7.56
N THR A 135 13.07 -0.62 -7.72
CA THR A 135 13.19 0.37 -8.79
C THR A 135 12.99 -0.24 -10.18
N ALA A 136 13.55 -1.43 -10.43
CA ALA A 136 13.36 -2.13 -11.69
C ALA A 136 11.88 -2.47 -11.95
N GLN A 137 11.14 -2.91 -10.93
CA GLN A 137 9.71 -3.20 -11.01
C GLN A 137 8.90 -1.92 -11.26
N HIS A 138 9.18 -0.85 -10.51
CA HIS A 138 8.56 0.46 -10.73
C HIS A 138 8.69 0.91 -12.19
N GLU A 139 9.91 0.93 -12.72
CA GLU A 139 10.15 1.33 -14.11
C GLU A 139 9.54 0.36 -15.13
N ALA A 140 9.48 -0.94 -14.81
CA ALA A 140 8.81 -1.91 -15.67
C ALA A 140 7.30 -1.63 -15.81
N VAL A 141 6.65 -1.02 -14.81
CA VAL A 141 5.25 -0.57 -14.94
C VAL A 141 5.13 0.57 -15.95
N HIS A 142 6.01 1.57 -15.88
CA HIS A 142 6.06 2.66 -16.88
C HIS A 142 6.29 2.10 -18.28
N ALA A 143 7.24 1.18 -18.43
CA ALA A 143 7.54 0.55 -19.72
C ALA A 143 6.35 -0.27 -20.26
N TYR A 144 5.68 -1.02 -19.39
CA TYR A 144 4.45 -1.73 -19.75
C TYR A 144 3.37 -0.76 -20.25
N CYS A 145 3.13 0.34 -19.54
CA CYS A 145 2.13 1.34 -19.92
C CYS A 145 2.50 2.00 -21.25
N GLY A 146 3.75 2.45 -21.41
CA GLY A 146 4.25 3.06 -22.64
C GLY A 146 4.10 2.14 -23.86
N ILE A 147 4.47 0.86 -23.74
CA ILE A 147 4.31 -0.12 -24.84
C ILE A 147 2.83 -0.41 -25.14
N THR A 148 2.00 -0.51 -24.11
CA THR A 148 0.62 -1.01 -24.26
C THR A 148 -0.37 0.08 -24.67
N PHE A 149 -0.18 1.29 -24.15
CA PHE A 149 -1.10 2.42 -24.30
C PHE A 149 -0.48 3.62 -25.03
N GLY A 150 0.85 3.68 -25.15
CA GLY A 150 1.56 4.80 -25.79
C GLY A 150 1.84 5.99 -24.86
N GLU A 151 1.24 5.99 -23.66
CA GLU A 151 1.38 7.00 -22.62
C GLU A 151 1.27 6.33 -21.24
N THR A 152 1.72 7.01 -20.19
CA THR A 152 1.64 6.54 -18.80
C THR A 152 0.62 7.33 -17.95
N GLY A 153 0.00 8.36 -18.53
CA GLY A 153 -0.97 9.24 -17.89
C GLY A 153 -0.32 10.38 -17.08
N PRO A 154 -1.12 11.17 -16.33
CA PRO A 154 -0.60 12.27 -15.53
C PRO A 154 0.30 11.74 -14.40
N VAL A 155 1.28 12.56 -13.98
CA VAL A 155 2.34 12.18 -13.03
C VAL A 155 1.80 11.50 -11.77
N TRP A 156 0.78 12.07 -11.10
CA TRP A 156 0.19 11.46 -9.91
C TRP A 156 -0.29 10.01 -10.12
N TYR A 157 -0.88 9.74 -11.28
CA TYR A 157 -1.42 8.43 -11.64
C TYR A 157 -0.31 7.50 -12.09
N SER A 158 0.57 7.97 -12.97
CA SER A 158 1.70 7.22 -13.52
C SER A 158 2.59 6.71 -12.40
N GLU A 159 3.11 7.61 -11.56
CA GLU A 159 4.01 7.26 -10.46
C GLU A 159 3.27 6.47 -9.37
N GLY A 160 2.05 6.88 -9.01
CA GLY A 160 1.27 6.18 -7.99
C GLY A 160 0.93 4.74 -8.38
N MET A 161 0.62 4.48 -9.66
CA MET A 161 0.37 3.13 -10.17
C MET A 161 1.64 2.31 -10.38
N ALA A 162 2.77 2.94 -10.72
CA ALA A 162 4.08 2.28 -10.75
C ALA A 162 4.47 1.79 -9.35
N GLU A 163 4.30 2.65 -8.34
CA GLU A 163 4.47 2.29 -6.93
C GLU A 163 3.51 1.18 -6.49
N VAL A 164 2.21 1.29 -6.81
CA VAL A 164 1.24 0.23 -6.49
C VAL A 164 1.63 -1.09 -7.17
N GLY A 165 2.06 -1.04 -8.43
CA GLY A 165 2.45 -2.20 -9.22
C GLY A 165 3.68 -2.92 -8.65
N GLN A 166 4.70 -2.19 -8.18
CA GLN A 166 5.88 -2.84 -7.59
C GLN A 166 5.58 -3.62 -6.30
N TYR A 167 4.51 -3.24 -5.59
CA TYR A 167 4.05 -3.93 -4.37
C TYR A 167 2.97 -4.99 -4.64
N PHE A 168 2.57 -5.24 -5.88
CA PHE A 168 1.58 -6.27 -6.21
C PHE A 168 2.08 -7.66 -5.85
N ARG A 169 1.23 -8.39 -5.11
CA ARG A 169 1.44 -9.78 -4.76
C ARG A 169 0.20 -10.61 -5.14
N PRO A 170 0.38 -11.85 -5.62
CA PRO A 170 -0.75 -12.69 -6.01
C PRO A 170 -1.75 -12.90 -4.86
N ASN A 171 -3.03 -12.67 -5.12
CA ASN A 171 -4.13 -12.84 -4.16
C ASN A 171 -4.06 -11.98 -2.89
N GLU A 172 -3.17 -10.98 -2.86
CA GLU A 172 -3.07 -10.05 -1.75
C GLU A 172 -3.64 -8.70 -2.13
N LYS A 173 -4.35 -8.09 -1.19
CA LYS A 173 -4.91 -6.73 -1.31
C LYS A 173 -4.48 -5.82 -0.17
N GLY A 174 -3.64 -6.34 0.74
CA GLY A 174 -3.14 -5.60 1.88
C GLY A 174 -2.08 -4.60 1.47
N VAL A 175 -1.81 -3.64 2.34
CA VAL A 175 -0.64 -2.76 2.23
C VAL A 175 0.63 -3.61 2.31
N ASN A 176 1.43 -3.53 1.24
CA ASN A 176 2.70 -4.24 1.08
C ASN A 176 3.88 -3.29 0.83
N ALA A 177 3.68 -1.98 1.06
CA ALA A 177 4.74 -0.98 0.95
C ALA A 177 5.86 -1.24 1.95
N ALA A 178 7.07 -0.79 1.61
CA ALA A 178 8.22 -0.91 2.49
C ALA A 178 8.03 -0.14 3.81
N ASP A 179 8.61 -0.63 4.89
CA ASP A 179 8.43 -0.06 6.24
C ASP A 179 8.79 1.43 6.30
N TYR A 180 9.87 1.85 5.63
CA TYR A 180 10.28 3.26 5.60
C TYR A 180 9.25 4.18 4.90
N VAL A 181 8.46 3.65 3.95
CA VAL A 181 7.36 4.37 3.30
C VAL A 181 6.20 4.51 4.26
N ILE A 182 5.84 3.42 4.96
CA ILE A 182 4.78 3.43 5.97
C ILE A 182 5.15 4.41 7.09
N ASP A 183 6.34 4.28 7.67
CA ASP A 183 6.87 5.14 8.73
C ASP A 183 6.87 6.62 8.31
N TYR A 184 7.28 6.92 7.07
CA TYR A 184 7.23 8.27 6.54
C TYR A 184 5.79 8.81 6.49
N LEU A 185 4.86 8.04 5.94
CA LEU A 185 3.47 8.46 5.77
C LEU A 185 2.75 8.63 7.12
N THR A 186 3.06 7.80 8.12
CA THR A 186 2.43 7.86 9.45
C THR A 186 3.08 8.88 10.38
N SER A 187 4.32 9.31 10.12
CA SER A 187 5.04 10.29 10.95
C SER A 187 4.87 11.74 10.50
N ARG A 188 4.16 11.99 9.40
CA ARG A 188 3.97 13.32 8.81
C ARG A 188 2.51 13.74 8.82
N ALA A 189 2.29 15.06 8.79
CA ALA A 189 0.96 15.58 8.53
C ALA A 189 0.49 15.12 7.13
N PRO A 190 -0.73 14.58 6.98
CA PRO A 190 -1.25 14.16 5.69
C PRO A 190 -1.19 15.29 4.65
N LYS A 191 -0.53 15.05 3.52
CA LYS A 191 -0.54 15.97 2.38
C LYS A 191 -1.97 16.09 1.83
N PRO A 192 -2.50 17.31 1.60
CA PRO A 192 -3.85 17.48 1.07
C PRO A 192 -4.07 16.74 -0.25
N LEU A 193 -5.20 16.05 -0.39
CA LEU A 193 -5.51 15.23 -1.58
C LEU A 193 -5.31 15.99 -2.89
N MET A 194 -5.79 17.23 -2.96
CA MET A 194 -5.72 18.06 -4.18
C MET A 194 -4.29 18.50 -4.53
N GLU A 195 -3.38 18.58 -3.56
CA GLU A 195 -1.95 18.83 -3.81
C GLU A 195 -1.21 17.60 -4.35
N ILE A 196 -1.84 16.43 -4.30
CA ILE A 196 -1.30 15.18 -4.87
C ILE A 196 -1.81 15.00 -6.29
N VAL A 197 -3.11 15.23 -6.54
CA VAL A 197 -3.73 14.91 -7.84
C VAL A 197 -3.75 16.08 -8.84
N ASN A 198 -3.62 17.32 -8.37
CA ASN A 198 -3.75 18.55 -9.19
C ASN A 198 -2.57 19.52 -9.03
N ASN A 199 -1.36 19.03 -8.74
CA ASN A 199 -0.21 19.92 -8.60
C ASN A 199 0.41 20.26 -9.98
N PRO A 200 0.37 21.53 -10.42
CA PRO A 200 0.85 21.93 -11.74
C PRO A 200 2.38 21.96 -11.86
N LEU A 201 3.10 21.81 -10.74
CA LEU A 201 4.57 21.77 -10.69
C LEU A 201 5.11 20.34 -10.61
N GLU A 202 4.26 19.33 -10.78
CA GLU A 202 4.70 17.94 -10.72
C GLU A 202 5.58 17.60 -11.92
N THR A 203 6.69 16.93 -11.62
CA THR A 203 7.60 16.36 -12.59
C THR A 203 7.89 14.92 -12.18
N THR A 204 8.04 14.04 -13.17
CA THR A 204 8.55 12.68 -12.98
C THR A 204 10.01 12.77 -12.53
N GLY A 205 10.47 11.88 -11.66
CA GLY A 205 11.82 11.93 -11.10
C GLY A 205 11.98 12.91 -9.94
N ASP A 206 10.89 13.24 -9.23
CA ASP A 206 10.95 14.00 -7.99
C ASP A 206 11.35 13.10 -6.79
N SER A 207 10.97 13.46 -5.58
CA SER A 207 11.42 12.75 -4.38
C SER A 207 10.61 11.46 -4.11
N TRP A 208 11.23 10.41 -3.58
CA TRP A 208 10.52 9.18 -3.17
C TRP A 208 9.39 9.47 -2.17
N GLN A 209 9.51 10.55 -1.40
CA GLN A 209 8.46 11.04 -0.50
C GLN A 209 7.19 11.46 -1.27
N ASN A 210 7.32 12.11 -2.42
CA ASN A 210 6.18 12.45 -3.26
C ASN A 210 5.55 11.18 -3.85
N TYR A 211 6.36 10.19 -4.22
CA TYR A 211 5.87 8.89 -4.68
C TYR A 211 5.08 8.16 -3.59
N ALA A 212 5.53 8.22 -2.33
CA ALA A 212 4.79 7.67 -1.19
C ALA A 212 3.36 8.25 -1.08
N TRP A 213 3.20 9.56 -1.25
CA TRP A 213 1.87 10.19 -1.23
C TRP A 213 0.99 9.76 -2.42
N ARG A 214 1.57 9.68 -3.63
CA ARG A 214 0.86 9.22 -4.84
C ARG A 214 0.45 7.75 -4.73
N TRP A 215 1.34 6.91 -4.20
CA TRP A 215 1.07 5.52 -3.86
C TRP A 215 -0.11 5.41 -2.89
N ALA A 216 -0.12 6.17 -1.79
CA ALA A 216 -1.17 6.10 -0.80
C ALA A 216 -2.56 6.40 -1.39
N VAL A 217 -2.65 7.43 -2.24
CA VAL A 217 -3.89 7.78 -2.95
C VAL A 217 -4.30 6.69 -3.94
N CYS A 218 -3.37 6.19 -4.77
CA CYS A 218 -3.69 5.15 -5.76
C CYS A 218 -4.06 3.82 -5.10
N HIS A 219 -3.40 3.44 -3.99
CA HIS A 219 -3.72 2.25 -3.21
C HIS A 219 -5.12 2.37 -2.60
N LEU A 220 -5.44 3.49 -1.95
CA LEU A 220 -6.78 3.74 -1.42
C LEU A 220 -7.84 3.63 -2.53
N LEU A 221 -7.68 4.38 -3.62
CA LEU A 221 -8.67 4.41 -4.69
C LEU A 221 -8.81 3.07 -5.41
N GLY A 222 -7.72 2.30 -5.53
CA GLY A 222 -7.70 1.01 -6.20
C GLY A 222 -8.33 -0.12 -5.41
N TYR A 223 -8.34 -0.04 -4.07
CA TYR A 223 -8.83 -1.12 -3.20
C TYR A 223 -10.07 -0.76 -2.38
N ASN A 224 -10.37 0.52 -2.15
CA ASN A 224 -11.57 0.93 -1.42
C ASN A 224 -12.85 0.67 -2.24
N THR A 225 -13.87 0.06 -1.62
CA THR A 225 -15.09 -0.35 -2.33
C THR A 225 -15.92 0.80 -2.88
N ASN A 226 -15.77 2.01 -2.33
CA ASN A 226 -16.49 3.21 -2.77
C ASN A 226 -15.92 3.81 -4.05
N TYR A 227 -14.64 3.53 -4.35
CA TYR A 227 -13.87 4.24 -5.38
C TYR A 227 -13.34 3.30 -6.46
N ALA A 228 -12.89 2.10 -6.09
CA ALA A 228 -12.27 1.13 -6.99
C ALA A 228 -13.06 0.84 -8.28
N PRO A 229 -14.41 0.74 -8.27
CA PRO A 229 -15.18 0.51 -9.50
C PRO A 229 -14.99 1.59 -10.57
N ARG A 230 -14.67 2.83 -10.18
CA ARG A 230 -14.42 3.95 -11.10
C ARG A 230 -12.93 4.25 -11.30
N PHE A 231 -12.06 3.80 -10.41
CA PHE A 231 -10.63 4.10 -10.49
C PHE A 231 -9.96 3.41 -11.68
N LYS A 232 -10.27 2.14 -11.93
CA LYS A 232 -9.76 1.44 -13.12
C LYS A 232 -10.25 2.07 -14.43
N PRO A 233 -11.56 2.36 -14.62
CA PRO A 233 -12.04 3.11 -15.79
C PRO A 233 -11.39 4.48 -15.97
N LEU A 234 -11.21 5.24 -14.88
CA LEU A 234 -10.47 6.51 -14.91
C LEU A 234 -9.05 6.29 -15.45
N GLY A 235 -8.33 5.33 -14.88
CA GLY A 235 -6.98 4.97 -15.30
C GLY A 235 -6.84 4.63 -16.77
N LEU A 236 -7.72 3.75 -17.28
CA LEU A 236 -7.74 3.39 -18.70
C LEU A 236 -8.05 4.60 -19.60
N SER A 237 -8.91 5.50 -19.16
CA SER A 237 -9.24 6.72 -19.90
C SER A 237 -8.08 7.73 -19.89
N LEU A 238 -7.33 7.84 -18.78
CA LEU A 238 -6.11 8.66 -18.70
C LEU A 238 -5.01 8.10 -19.62
N LEU A 239 -4.80 6.78 -19.60
CA LEU A 239 -3.81 6.11 -20.46
C LEU A 239 -4.17 6.17 -21.95
N ALA A 240 -5.44 6.35 -22.28
CA ALA A 240 -5.90 6.56 -23.65
C ALA A 240 -5.78 8.02 -24.12
N GLY A 241 -5.32 8.95 -23.27
CA GLY A 241 -5.23 10.37 -23.59
C GLY A 241 -6.58 11.06 -23.76
N ASN A 242 -7.66 10.48 -23.22
CA ASN A 242 -8.98 11.10 -23.26
C ASN A 242 -9.04 12.31 -22.31
N ASP A 243 -9.89 13.27 -22.62
CA ASP A 243 -10.18 14.43 -21.75
C ASP A 243 -10.98 14.01 -20.50
N THR A 244 -10.28 13.43 -19.53
CA THR A 244 -10.82 13.07 -18.22
C THR A 244 -9.86 13.48 -17.12
N SER A 245 -10.36 13.60 -15.89
CA SER A 245 -9.56 14.00 -14.75
C SER A 245 -10.09 13.37 -13.47
N PHE A 246 -9.27 13.42 -12.42
CA PHE A 246 -9.71 13.06 -11.06
C PHE A 246 -10.96 13.84 -10.66
N GLN A 247 -10.98 15.15 -10.93
CA GLN A 247 -12.12 16.02 -10.63
C GLN A 247 -13.38 15.62 -11.38
N ASN A 248 -13.27 15.25 -12.65
CA ASN A 248 -14.41 14.82 -13.47
C ASN A 248 -15.08 13.56 -12.91
N VAL A 249 -14.29 12.62 -12.37
CA VAL A 249 -14.78 11.33 -11.86
C VAL A 249 -15.22 11.40 -10.39
N TYR A 250 -14.50 12.15 -9.56
CA TYR A 250 -14.65 12.10 -8.11
C TYR A 250 -15.04 13.43 -7.46
N GLY A 251 -15.26 14.50 -8.23
CA GLY A 251 -15.44 15.86 -7.70
C GLY A 251 -16.49 15.96 -6.58
N ALA A 252 -17.63 15.27 -6.71
CA ALA A 252 -18.68 15.27 -5.69
C ALA A 252 -18.33 14.50 -4.41
N GLN A 253 -17.32 13.63 -4.45
CA GLN A 253 -16.91 12.73 -3.36
C GLN A 253 -15.54 13.10 -2.79
N ILE A 254 -14.97 14.24 -3.17
CA ILE A 254 -13.71 14.71 -2.60
C ILE A 254 -13.72 14.74 -1.06
N PRO A 255 -14.78 15.24 -0.39
CA PRO A 255 -14.83 15.22 1.08
C PRO A 255 -14.80 13.79 1.65
N GLU A 256 -15.50 12.85 1.02
CA GLU A 256 -15.50 11.43 1.40
C GLU A 256 -14.11 10.81 1.24
N ILE A 257 -13.47 11.05 0.10
CA ILE A 257 -12.13 10.52 -0.22
C ILE A 257 -11.09 11.11 0.73
N ASP A 258 -11.13 12.42 1.00
CA ASP A 258 -10.20 13.07 1.92
C ASP A 258 -10.34 12.51 3.35
N PHE A 259 -11.57 12.28 3.81
CA PHE A 259 -11.83 11.61 5.09
C PHE A 259 -11.25 10.20 5.12
N GLU A 260 -11.59 9.35 4.14
CA GLU A 260 -11.11 7.97 4.11
C GLU A 260 -9.60 7.88 3.90
N TYR A 261 -9.00 8.82 3.18
CA TYR A 261 -7.56 8.96 3.02
C TYR A 261 -6.85 9.30 4.33
N ARG A 262 -7.36 10.26 5.10
CA ARG A 262 -6.82 10.56 6.43
C ARG A 262 -7.00 9.39 7.40
N LEU A 263 -8.14 8.72 7.33
CA LEU A 263 -8.41 7.53 8.14
C LEU A 263 -7.48 6.37 7.77
N PHE A 264 -7.22 6.18 6.47
CA PHE A 264 -6.26 5.19 5.97
C PHE A 264 -4.85 5.48 6.48
N LEU A 265 -4.36 6.71 6.32
CA LEU A 265 -3.03 7.10 6.79
C LEU A 265 -2.88 6.97 8.31
N LYS A 266 -3.90 7.36 9.09
CA LYS A 266 -3.89 7.24 10.56
C LYS A 266 -3.71 5.79 11.03
N ASN A 267 -4.20 4.83 10.24
CA ASN A 267 -4.26 3.42 10.59
C ASN A 267 -3.37 2.55 9.69
N LEU A 268 -2.48 3.20 8.92
CA LEU A 268 -1.63 2.53 7.93
C LEU A 268 -0.70 1.55 8.63
N ALA A 269 -0.72 0.30 8.18
CA ALA A 269 0.12 -0.77 8.69
C ALA A 269 0.31 -1.83 7.60
N PRO A 270 1.40 -2.63 7.64
CA PRO A 270 1.52 -3.82 6.80
C PRO A 270 0.27 -4.70 6.92
N GLY A 271 -0.26 -5.16 5.79
CA GLY A 271 -1.48 -5.96 5.73
C GLY A 271 -2.80 -5.18 5.80
N TYR A 272 -2.79 -3.85 6.02
CA TYR A 272 -4.03 -3.05 6.06
C TYR A 272 -4.85 -3.22 4.78
N ARG A 273 -6.17 -3.43 4.92
CA ARG A 273 -7.08 -3.72 3.80
C ARG A 273 -8.11 -2.60 3.59
N CYS A 274 -7.91 -1.78 2.55
CA CYS A 274 -8.86 -0.72 2.21
C CYS A 274 -10.27 -1.23 1.91
N ASP A 275 -10.42 -2.42 1.32
CA ASP A 275 -11.74 -3.02 1.04
C ASP A 275 -12.49 -3.46 2.31
N LEU A 276 -11.76 -3.86 3.37
CA LEU A 276 -12.34 -4.23 4.66
C LEU A 276 -12.63 -3.02 5.56
N CYS A 277 -11.93 -1.90 5.32
CA CYS A 277 -12.04 -0.66 6.07
C CYS A 277 -12.80 0.46 5.34
N SER A 278 -13.39 0.19 4.18
CA SER A 278 -14.16 1.19 3.43
C SER A 278 -15.33 1.71 4.26
N TRP A 279 -15.49 3.02 4.34
CA TRP A 279 -16.55 3.67 5.11
C TRP A 279 -17.90 3.48 4.43
N ASP A 280 -18.96 3.20 5.20
CA ASP A 280 -20.31 3.06 4.66
C ASP A 280 -21.04 4.42 4.63
N TRP A 281 -20.95 5.09 3.48
CA TRP A 281 -21.62 6.38 3.22
C TRP A 281 -23.14 6.26 2.97
N ASN A 282 -23.64 5.06 2.71
CA ASN A 282 -25.02 4.85 2.27
C ASN A 282 -25.97 4.47 3.42
N THR A 283 -25.44 4.09 4.57
CA THR A 283 -26.26 3.70 5.71
C THR A 283 -27.07 4.90 6.26
N ARG A 284 -28.37 4.67 6.43
CA ARG A 284 -29.28 5.62 7.08
C ARG A 284 -29.27 5.43 8.59
N PHE A 285 -29.20 6.53 9.32
CA PHE A 285 -29.20 6.55 10.78
C PHE A 285 -30.54 7.05 11.33
N LYS A 286 -30.89 6.59 12.54
CA LYS A 286 -32.10 6.98 13.27
C LYS A 286 -31.74 7.40 14.69
N ALA A 287 -32.43 8.42 15.21
CA ALA A 287 -32.28 8.83 16.60
C ALA A 287 -32.60 7.66 17.54
N VAL A 288 -31.66 7.34 18.43
CA VAL A 288 -31.88 6.39 19.52
C VAL A 288 -32.57 7.15 20.65
N THR A 289 -33.86 6.92 20.80
CA THR A 289 -34.73 7.57 21.80
C THR A 289 -35.30 6.51 22.75
N GLY A 290 -36.13 6.91 23.71
CA GLY A 290 -36.80 5.93 24.58
C GLY A 290 -37.57 4.87 23.80
N SER A 291 -38.38 5.27 22.82
CA SER A 291 -39.17 4.33 22.01
C SER A 291 -38.38 3.66 20.88
N THR A 292 -37.17 4.12 20.56
CA THR A 292 -36.43 3.68 19.36
C THR A 292 -35.12 3.02 19.73
N GLN A 293 -35.01 1.73 19.41
CA GLN A 293 -33.76 0.97 19.47
C GLN A 293 -33.22 0.71 18.05
N VAL A 294 -31.91 0.50 17.96
CA VAL A 294 -31.23 0.09 16.72
C VAL A 294 -30.53 -1.25 16.92
N VAL A 295 -30.39 -1.98 15.81
CA VAL A 295 -29.68 -3.26 15.77
C VAL A 295 -28.68 -3.20 14.63
N ALA A 296 -27.45 -3.61 14.91
CA ALA A 296 -26.36 -3.70 13.95
C ALA A 296 -25.74 -5.10 13.99
N LYS A 297 -25.31 -5.58 12.83
CA LYS A 297 -24.45 -6.77 12.72
C LYS A 297 -23.06 -6.27 12.35
N VAL A 298 -22.08 -6.56 13.19
CA VAL A 298 -20.69 -6.15 13.07
C VAL A 298 -19.87 -7.36 12.67
N ASP A 299 -19.22 -7.29 11.51
CA ASP A 299 -18.29 -8.31 11.05
C ASP A 299 -16.92 -8.09 11.71
N ALA A 300 -16.33 -9.13 12.29
CA ALA A 300 -15.03 -9.04 12.94
C ALA A 300 -13.89 -8.76 11.94
N GLN A 301 -14.08 -9.07 10.66
CA GLN A 301 -13.09 -8.83 9.60
C GLN A 301 -13.08 -7.40 9.05
N ARG A 302 -13.94 -6.52 9.57
CA ARG A 302 -14.12 -5.18 8.99
C ARG A 302 -13.76 -4.11 10.00
N GLY A 303 -13.40 -2.95 9.46
CA GLY A 303 -13.15 -1.74 10.23
C GLY A 303 -14.43 -1.17 10.86
N TRP A 304 -14.52 0.16 10.91
CA TRP A 304 -15.69 0.85 11.46
C TRP A 304 -16.95 0.58 10.63
N GLN A 305 -18.00 0.10 11.28
CA GLN A 305 -19.26 -0.30 10.67
C GLN A 305 -20.44 0.44 11.33
N PRO A 306 -21.45 0.85 10.56
CA PRO A 306 -22.50 1.72 11.09
C PRO A 306 -23.42 0.97 12.07
N SER A 307 -23.64 1.54 13.26
CA SER A 307 -24.62 1.02 14.22
C SER A 307 -26.08 1.33 13.82
N ARG A 308 -26.26 2.27 12.87
CA ARG A 308 -27.54 2.89 12.48
C ARG A 308 -28.15 3.83 13.53
N GLY A 309 -27.48 4.08 14.65
CA GLY A 309 -27.92 5.00 15.70
C GLY A 309 -27.33 6.42 15.57
N LEU A 310 -28.19 7.43 15.62
CA LEU A 310 -27.80 8.80 15.95
C LEU A 310 -27.83 8.95 17.47
N VAL A 311 -26.70 9.37 18.04
CA VAL A 311 -26.47 9.47 19.48
C VAL A 311 -26.20 10.91 19.90
N LYS A 312 -26.42 11.21 21.18
CA LYS A 312 -26.27 12.54 21.78
C LYS A 312 -25.17 12.55 22.85
N ALA A 313 -24.30 13.55 22.80
CA ALA A 313 -23.22 13.76 23.74
C ALA A 313 -23.70 13.65 25.18
N ASN A 314 -22.87 13.04 26.03
CA ASN A 314 -23.14 12.87 27.46
C ASN A 314 -24.43 12.11 27.79
N THR A 315 -25.02 11.42 26.81
CA THR A 315 -26.19 10.56 27.00
C THR A 315 -25.74 9.12 27.21
N SER A 316 -26.35 8.45 28.19
CA SER A 316 -26.10 7.04 28.46
C SER A 316 -27.02 6.15 27.62
N TYR A 317 -26.43 5.14 27.00
CA TYR A 317 -27.11 4.14 26.19
C TYR A 317 -26.88 2.76 26.80
N GLN A 318 -27.88 1.88 26.67
CA GLN A 318 -27.73 0.47 26.97
C GLN A 318 -27.34 -0.31 25.73
N SER A 319 -26.38 -1.21 25.89
CA SER A 319 -25.93 -2.13 24.86
C SER A 319 -26.26 -3.57 25.25
N ALA A 320 -26.69 -4.35 24.27
CA ALA A 320 -26.76 -5.80 24.38
C ALA A 320 -26.09 -6.38 23.13
N ALA A 321 -24.94 -6.99 23.31
CA ALA A 321 -24.15 -7.56 22.23
C ALA A 321 -24.01 -9.07 22.43
N THR A 322 -24.20 -9.82 21.34
CA THR A 322 -24.13 -11.29 21.34
C THR A 322 -23.41 -11.75 20.08
N GLY A 323 -22.60 -12.79 20.19
CA GLY A 323 -21.78 -13.31 19.11
C GLY A 323 -20.41 -13.71 19.62
N GLU A 324 -19.73 -14.53 18.82
CA GLU A 324 -18.40 -15.03 19.08
C GLU A 324 -17.57 -14.87 17.80
N TRP A 325 -16.29 -14.57 17.96
CA TRP A 325 -15.37 -14.40 16.85
C TRP A 325 -13.93 -14.66 17.27
N SER A 326 -13.05 -14.96 16.32
CA SER A 326 -11.60 -15.07 16.56
C SER A 326 -10.86 -13.89 15.93
N THR A 327 -9.71 -13.55 16.50
CA THR A 327 -8.79 -12.47 16.06
C THR A 327 -7.56 -12.99 15.32
N ALA A 328 -7.46 -14.31 15.19
CA ALA A 328 -6.38 -14.96 14.45
C ALA A 328 -6.86 -16.30 13.87
N PRO A 329 -6.15 -16.83 12.86
CA PRO A 329 -6.49 -18.12 12.27
C PRO A 329 -6.25 -19.24 13.30
N GLY A 330 -7.31 -19.98 13.64
CA GLY A 330 -7.24 -21.08 14.59
C GLY A 330 -7.16 -20.67 16.07
N ALA A 331 -7.28 -19.37 16.37
CA ALA A 331 -7.41 -18.89 17.75
C ALA A 331 -8.80 -19.22 18.31
N ASP A 332 -8.86 -19.34 19.65
CA ASP A 332 -10.12 -19.50 20.37
C ASP A 332 -11.04 -18.30 20.15
N ALA A 333 -12.34 -18.54 20.21
CA ALA A 333 -13.32 -17.49 20.10
C ALA A 333 -13.31 -16.59 21.33
N VAL A 334 -13.38 -15.27 21.11
CA VAL A 334 -13.54 -14.25 22.14
C VAL A 334 -14.99 -13.79 22.22
N SER A 335 -15.33 -13.23 23.38
CA SER A 335 -16.59 -12.54 23.62
C SER A 335 -16.46 -11.04 23.36
N VAL A 336 -17.54 -10.28 23.57
CA VAL A 336 -17.57 -8.82 23.42
C VAL A 336 -16.62 -8.06 24.34
N ALA A 337 -16.15 -8.68 25.41
CA ALA A 337 -15.10 -8.14 26.28
C ALA A 337 -13.71 -8.18 25.62
N GLY A 338 -13.49 -9.08 24.67
CA GLY A 338 -12.18 -9.38 24.09
C GLY A 338 -11.32 -10.31 24.93
N ASP A 339 -10.07 -10.49 24.51
CA ASP A 339 -9.03 -11.24 25.22
C ASP A 339 -8.30 -10.38 26.28
N ALA A 340 -7.24 -10.94 26.88
CA ALA A 340 -6.46 -10.26 27.92
C ALA A 340 -5.68 -9.02 27.41
N GLN A 341 -5.36 -8.99 26.11
CA GLN A 341 -4.72 -7.86 25.42
C GLN A 341 -5.79 -6.88 24.92
N GLY A 342 -7.05 -7.30 24.95
CA GLY A 342 -8.19 -6.55 24.51
C GLY A 342 -8.54 -6.73 23.03
N HIS A 343 -7.88 -7.62 22.30
CA HIS A 343 -8.32 -7.94 20.95
C HIS A 343 -9.72 -8.57 21.01
N GLY A 344 -10.55 -8.23 20.03
CA GLY A 344 -11.96 -8.55 20.02
C GLY A 344 -12.80 -7.81 21.06
N THR A 345 -12.33 -6.74 21.71
CA THR A 345 -13.27 -5.89 22.46
C THR A 345 -14.19 -5.15 21.48
N LEU A 346 -15.50 -5.07 21.76
CA LEU A 346 -16.42 -4.24 20.99
C LEU A 346 -16.16 -2.75 21.27
N MET A 347 -15.82 -1.99 20.24
CA MET A 347 -15.50 -0.57 20.31
C MET A 347 -16.57 0.28 19.63
N GLY A 348 -16.75 1.51 20.12
CA GLY A 348 -17.55 2.55 19.50
C GLY A 348 -16.72 3.76 19.07
N ILE A 349 -17.18 4.44 18.02
CA ILE A 349 -16.68 5.76 17.60
C ILE A 349 -17.84 6.59 17.06
N VAL A 350 -17.80 7.91 17.24
CA VAL A 350 -18.84 8.80 16.70
C VAL A 350 -18.30 9.61 15.54
N PHE A 351 -18.98 9.52 14.41
CA PHE A 351 -18.76 10.33 13.22
C PHE A 351 -19.74 11.50 13.17
N ASP A 352 -19.24 12.69 12.91
CA ASP A 352 -20.04 13.88 12.60
C ASP A 352 -19.20 14.81 11.74
N ASP A 353 -19.76 15.29 10.62
CA ASP A 353 -19.14 16.22 9.67
C ASP A 353 -17.66 15.92 9.36
N TYR A 354 -17.38 14.72 8.84
CA TYR A 354 -16.03 14.26 8.49
C TYR A 354 -15.01 14.25 9.66
N ALA A 355 -15.49 14.31 10.91
CA ALA A 355 -14.68 14.22 12.11
C ALA A 355 -15.09 13.04 12.98
N LEU A 356 -14.11 12.30 13.47
CA LEU A 356 -14.29 11.18 14.41
C LEU A 356 -14.03 11.63 15.85
N SER A 357 -14.80 11.09 16.79
CA SER A 357 -14.42 11.11 18.21
C SER A 357 -13.20 10.23 18.46
N GLU A 358 -12.63 10.31 19.67
CA GLU A 358 -11.79 9.21 20.14
C GLU A 358 -12.62 7.92 20.26
N PRO A 359 -12.04 6.75 19.95
CA PRO A 359 -12.67 5.47 20.19
C PRO A 359 -12.93 5.23 21.68
N PHE A 360 -14.04 4.58 22.01
CA PHE A 360 -14.37 4.18 23.38
C PHE A 360 -14.82 2.73 23.45
N VAL A 361 -14.60 2.10 24.61
CA VAL A 361 -14.98 0.71 24.85
C VAL A 361 -16.49 0.64 25.08
N ILE A 362 -17.16 -0.26 24.35
CA ILE A 362 -18.52 -0.72 24.68
C ILE A 362 -18.42 -2.03 25.44
N GLY A 363 -17.60 -2.96 24.95
CA GLY A 363 -17.26 -4.19 25.68
C GLY A 363 -18.47 -5.03 26.10
N ASP A 364 -18.39 -5.59 27.30
CA ASP A 364 -19.48 -6.25 28.03
C ASP A 364 -20.33 -5.27 28.85
N ALA A 365 -20.06 -3.96 28.76
CA ALA A 365 -20.74 -2.97 29.55
C ALA A 365 -22.23 -2.90 29.17
N ARG A 366 -23.07 -3.04 30.20
CA ARG A 366 -24.53 -2.86 30.05
C ARG A 366 -24.87 -1.45 29.57
N THR A 367 -24.07 -0.46 29.95
CA THR A 367 -24.25 0.94 29.57
C THR A 367 -22.95 1.61 29.16
N PHE A 368 -23.02 2.52 28.21
CA PHE A 368 -21.92 3.37 27.78
C PHE A 368 -22.40 4.80 27.56
N THR A 369 -21.48 5.77 27.63
CA THR A 369 -21.77 7.19 27.39
C THR A 369 -21.00 7.64 26.16
N VAL A 370 -21.67 8.38 25.27
CA VAL A 370 -21.04 8.87 24.05
C VAL A 370 -20.42 10.25 24.25
N PRO A 371 -19.22 10.51 23.71
CA PRO A 371 -18.49 11.75 23.96
C PRO A 371 -19.00 12.94 23.13
N LYS A 372 -19.65 12.69 21.99
CA LYS A 372 -20.19 13.72 21.10
C LYS A 372 -21.48 13.28 20.42
N ASP A 373 -22.19 14.26 19.85
CA ASP A 373 -23.31 14.04 18.94
C ASP A 373 -22.81 13.40 17.64
N GLY A 374 -23.65 12.56 17.03
CA GLY A 374 -23.40 12.09 15.66
C GLY A 374 -23.85 10.67 15.39
N GLN A 375 -23.27 10.10 14.33
CA GLN A 375 -23.49 8.75 13.86
C GLN A 375 -22.56 7.78 14.61
N LEU A 376 -23.13 6.79 15.29
CA LEU A 376 -22.34 5.78 16.00
C LEU A 376 -21.89 4.68 15.05
N PHE A 377 -20.58 4.40 15.04
CA PHE A 377 -19.96 3.28 14.34
C PHE A 377 -19.32 2.33 15.36
N LEU A 378 -19.22 1.06 14.97
CA LEU A 378 -18.78 -0.06 15.80
C LEU A 378 -17.68 -0.84 15.09
N ARG A 379 -16.76 -1.44 15.85
CA ARG A 379 -15.86 -2.46 15.33
C ARG A 379 -15.46 -3.45 16.42
N CYS A 380 -14.99 -4.63 16.00
CA CYS A 380 -14.23 -5.50 16.87
C CYS A 380 -12.78 -5.00 16.90
N ARG A 381 -12.22 -4.73 18.09
CA ARG A 381 -10.84 -4.23 18.20
C ARG A 381 -9.86 -5.28 17.72
N ASP A 382 -8.91 -4.85 16.91
CA ASP A 382 -7.74 -5.62 16.50
C ASP A 382 -6.74 -4.68 15.84
N ASP A 383 -5.54 -5.18 15.56
CA ASP A 383 -4.55 -4.51 14.74
C ASP A 383 -5.06 -4.35 13.32
N TRP A 384 -4.91 -3.15 12.75
CA TRP A 384 -5.48 -2.84 11.44
C TRP A 384 -4.89 -3.64 10.28
N GLY A 385 -3.65 -4.11 10.45
CA GLY A 385 -2.98 -5.02 9.52
C GLY A 385 -3.44 -6.47 9.63
N ALA A 386 -4.09 -6.84 10.74
CA ALA A 386 -4.47 -8.21 11.07
C ALA A 386 -5.98 -8.49 10.93
N ILE A 387 -6.83 -7.47 10.80
CA ILE A 387 -8.30 -7.65 10.75
C ILE A 387 -8.77 -8.66 9.70
N ALA A 388 -8.01 -8.88 8.62
CA ALA A 388 -8.36 -9.84 7.57
C ALA A 388 -8.36 -11.30 8.07
N ASP A 389 -7.64 -11.58 9.16
CA ASP A 389 -7.52 -12.91 9.76
C ASP A 389 -8.70 -13.26 10.68
N ASN A 390 -9.47 -12.25 11.07
CA ASN A 390 -10.58 -12.40 12.01
C ASN A 390 -11.67 -13.29 11.41
N LYS A 391 -12.52 -13.89 12.23
CA LYS A 391 -13.68 -14.65 11.74
C LYS A 391 -14.83 -14.58 12.72
N GLY A 392 -16.02 -14.27 12.24
CA GLY A 392 -17.23 -14.25 13.05
C GLY A 392 -17.94 -12.90 13.01
N THR A 393 -19.07 -12.83 13.71
CA THR A 393 -19.92 -11.63 13.68
C THR A 393 -20.59 -11.41 15.02
N VAL A 394 -20.81 -10.14 15.35
CA VAL A 394 -21.50 -9.70 16.57
C VAL A 394 -22.81 -9.02 16.20
N SER A 395 -23.90 -9.39 16.87
CA SER A 395 -25.17 -8.67 16.80
C SER A 395 -25.27 -7.73 18.01
N VAL A 396 -25.36 -6.43 17.75
CA VAL A 396 -25.38 -5.38 18.78
C VAL A 396 -26.73 -4.66 18.73
N ARG A 397 -27.43 -4.63 19.86
CA ARG A 397 -28.65 -3.84 20.07
C ARG A 397 -28.32 -2.65 20.97
N ILE A 398 -28.80 -1.47 20.58
CA ILE A 398 -28.56 -0.21 21.30
C ILE A 398 -29.90 0.48 21.54
N LYS A 399 -30.14 0.89 22.80
CA LYS A 399 -31.30 1.69 23.21
C LYS A 399 -30.88 2.74 24.24
N LEU A 400 -31.74 3.73 24.50
CA LEU A 400 -31.49 4.71 25.55
C LEU A 400 -31.43 4.03 26.94
N ALA A 401 -30.50 4.43 27.81
CA ALA A 401 -30.42 3.87 29.16
C ALA A 401 -31.53 4.38 30.07
N GLY A 402 -31.94 3.57 31.05
CA GLY A 402 -33.01 3.92 31.99
C GLY A 402 -34.42 3.58 31.52
N GLN A 403 -34.53 2.75 30.48
CA GLN A 403 -35.79 2.14 30.03
C GLN A 403 -35.72 0.61 30.02
#